data_AF-A0A2H2YBD9-F1
#
_entry.id   AF-A0A2H2YBD9-F1
#
_cell.length_a   1.000
_cell.length_b   1.000
_cell.length_c   1.000
_cell.angle_alpha   90.00
_cell.angle_beta   90.00
_cell.angle_gamma   90.00
#
_symmetry.space_group_name_H-M   'P 1'
#
loop_
_entity.id
_entity.type
_entity.pdbx_description
1 polymer ?
#
loop_
_entity_poly.entity_id
_entity_poly.type
_entity_poly.pdbx_seq_one_letter_code
_entity_poly.pdbx_strand_id
1 'polypeptide(L)'
;MYTLDGTDKSGSCMKARLASGTRRYLHQARVVFADQFAGQLFAASGQPNALGIMAAAVSRWDEAREALSAVAPAFAKILSQVDADPIVAPVFARHWPQWEVL
;
A
#
# COMPACT_ATOMS: atom_id res chain seq x y z
N MET A 1 -42.57 -24.78 5.29
CA MET A 1 -41.76 -23.69 5.88
C MET A 1 -40.53 -24.31 6.50
N TYR A 2 -39.40 -24.39 5.79
CA TYR A 2 -38.12 -24.80 6.36
C TYR A 2 -37.03 -23.87 5.80
N THR A 3 -36.27 -23.32 6.73
CA THR A 3 -35.34 -22.20 6.60
C THR A 3 -34.06 -22.62 5.91
N LEU A 4 -33.75 -22.03 4.75
CA LEU A 4 -32.43 -22.02 4.14
C LEU A 4 -31.76 -20.69 4.50
N ASP A 5 -31.05 -20.58 5.63
CA ASP A 5 -30.24 -19.37 5.90
C ASP A 5 -29.07 -19.58 6.90
N GLY A 6 -28.48 -20.78 6.93
CA GLY A 6 -27.41 -21.12 7.89
C GLY A 6 -25.99 -21.07 7.33
N THR A 7 -25.82 -21.32 6.03
CA THR A 7 -24.50 -21.67 5.45
C THR A 7 -23.80 -20.52 4.74
N ASP A 8 -24.53 -19.52 4.22
CA ASP A 8 -23.93 -18.40 3.47
C ASP A 8 -23.29 -17.35 4.38
N LYS A 9 -23.91 -17.02 5.52
CA LYS A 9 -23.36 -16.03 6.46
C LYS A 9 -22.09 -16.51 7.16
N SER A 10 -22.00 -17.80 7.48
CA SER A 10 -20.84 -18.38 8.16
C SER A 10 -19.60 -18.41 7.24
N GLY A 11 -19.79 -18.79 5.97
CA GLY A 11 -18.71 -18.75 4.97
C GLY A 11 -18.22 -17.32 4.66
N SER A 12 -19.13 -16.35 4.59
CA SER A 12 -18.79 -14.93 4.41
C SER A 12 -18.05 -14.34 5.62
N CYS A 13 -18.51 -14.62 6.84
CA CYS A 13 -17.85 -14.20 8.09
C CYS A 13 -16.43 -14.75 8.21
N MET A 14 -16.23 -16.02 7.83
CA MET A 14 -14.92 -16.67 7.89
C MET A 14 -13.94 -16.11 6.84
N LYS A 15 -14.42 -15.80 5.62
CA LYS A 15 -13.64 -15.09 4.59
C LYS A 15 -13.26 -13.67 5.03
N ALA A 16 -14.20 -12.94 5.62
CA ALA A 16 -13.96 -11.59 6.16
C ALA A 16 -12.92 -11.61 7.28
N ARG A 17 -12.96 -12.63 8.15
CA ARG A 17 -12.01 -12.79 9.25
C ARG A 17 -10.61 -13.13 8.76
N LEU A 18 -10.48 -13.99 7.76
CA LEU A 18 -9.21 -14.26 7.09
C LEU A 18 -8.65 -13.00 6.43
N ALA A 19 -9.47 -12.29 5.65
CA ALA A 19 -9.07 -11.02 5.03
C ALA A 19 -8.62 -9.97 6.07
N SER A 20 -9.32 -9.86 7.20
CA SER A 20 -8.93 -8.96 8.29
C SER A 20 -7.58 -9.32 8.93
N GLY A 21 -7.31 -10.62 9.09
CA GLY A 21 -6.03 -11.13 9.60
C GLY A 21 -4.89 -10.82 8.64
N THR A 22 -5.11 -11.03 7.34
CA THR A 22 -4.12 -10.72 6.28
C THR A 22 -3.85 -9.22 6.21
N ARG A 23 -4.88 -8.37 6.31
CA ARG A 23 -4.71 -6.90 6.37
C ARG A 23 -3.88 -6.45 7.56
N ARG A 24 -4.14 -7.01 8.76
CA ARG A 24 -3.34 -6.69 9.96
C ARG A 24 -1.87 -7.05 9.79
N TYR A 25 -1.58 -8.22 9.22
CA TYR A 25 -0.22 -8.62 8.90
C TYR A 25 0.42 -7.69 7.86
N LEU A 26 -0.33 -7.30 6.84
CA LEU A 26 0.12 -6.37 5.80
C LEU A 26 0.45 -4.98 6.38
N HIS A 27 -0.37 -4.45 7.28
CA HIS A 27 -0.09 -3.21 8.00
C HIS A 27 1.21 -3.32 8.83
N GLN A 28 1.40 -4.42 9.55
CA GLN A 28 2.64 -4.64 10.30
C GLN A 28 3.86 -4.71 9.38
N ALA A 29 3.77 -5.44 8.27
CA ALA A 29 4.84 -5.54 7.29
C ALA A 29 5.20 -4.18 6.68
N ARG A 30 4.19 -3.33 6.43
CA ARG A 30 4.37 -1.96 5.94
C ARG A 30 5.06 -1.05 6.96
N VAL A 31 4.72 -1.15 8.26
CA VAL A 31 5.39 -0.39 9.33
C VAL A 31 6.86 -0.83 9.47
N VAL A 32 7.12 -2.14 9.50
CA VAL A 32 8.49 -2.68 9.56
C VAL A 32 9.32 -2.25 8.34
N PHE A 33 8.71 -2.27 7.15
CA PHE A 33 9.37 -1.80 5.94
C PHE A 33 9.72 -0.31 6.02
N ALA A 34 8.79 0.52 6.49
CA ALA A 34 9.01 1.95 6.66
C ALA A 34 10.19 2.23 7.59
N ASP A 35 10.25 1.54 8.74
CA ASP A 35 11.32 1.69 9.73
C ASP A 35 12.69 1.30 9.16
N GLN A 36 12.76 0.21 8.38
CA GLN A 36 14.03 -0.32 7.87
C GLN A 36 14.54 0.41 6.62
N PHE A 37 13.64 0.87 5.75
CA PHE A 37 14.01 1.25 4.37
C PHE A 37 13.67 2.70 3.99
N ALA A 38 13.07 3.51 4.88
CA ALA A 38 12.73 4.90 4.57
C ALA A 38 13.91 5.70 4.00
N GLY A 39 15.11 5.55 4.58
CA GLY A 39 16.32 6.25 4.13
C GLY A 39 16.98 5.66 2.88
N GLN A 40 16.41 4.61 2.28
CA GLN A 40 17.03 3.82 1.22
C GLN A 40 16.26 3.83 -0.10
N LEU A 41 15.22 4.66 -0.23
CA LEU A 41 14.38 4.70 -1.45
C LEU A 41 14.99 5.52 -2.60
N PHE A 42 16.03 6.29 -2.33
CA PHE A 42 16.69 7.15 -3.29
C PHE A 42 18.15 6.74 -3.47
N ALA A 43 18.66 6.88 -4.69
CA ALA A 43 20.10 6.81 -4.95
C ALA A 43 20.80 8.07 -4.42
N ALA A 44 22.13 8.04 -4.31
CA ALA A 44 22.92 9.20 -3.94
C ALA A 44 22.73 10.41 -4.87
N SER A 45 22.28 10.17 -6.11
CA SER A 45 21.91 11.21 -7.09
C SER A 45 20.57 11.90 -6.80
N GLY A 46 19.81 11.44 -5.81
CA GLY A 46 18.49 11.97 -5.47
C GLY A 46 17.34 11.41 -6.32
N GLN A 47 17.60 10.49 -7.26
CA GLN A 47 16.56 9.80 -8.03
C GLN A 47 16.02 8.58 -7.28
N PRO A 48 14.74 8.22 -7.45
CA PRO A 48 14.20 6.97 -6.93
C PRO A 48 15.00 5.78 -7.45
N ASN A 49 15.40 4.89 -6.56
CA ASN A 49 16.02 3.63 -6.95
C ASN A 49 14.95 2.54 -7.15
N ALA A 50 15.37 1.33 -7.50
CA ALA A 50 14.45 0.20 -7.71
C ALA A 50 13.56 -0.09 -6.48
N LEU A 51 14.11 0.05 -5.27
CA LEU A 51 13.35 -0.14 -4.04
C LEU A 51 12.30 0.96 -3.85
N GLY A 52 12.67 2.22 -4.11
CA GLY A 52 11.76 3.36 -4.13
C GLY A 52 10.57 3.14 -5.03
N ILE A 53 10.83 2.79 -6.30
CA ILE A 53 9.78 2.55 -7.30
C ILE A 53 8.87 1.40 -6.89
N MET A 54 9.44 0.27 -6.44
CA MET A 54 8.65 -0.89 -6.00
C MET A 54 7.81 -0.58 -4.77
N ALA A 55 8.38 0.10 -3.77
CA ALA A 55 7.65 0.52 -2.58
C ALA A 55 6.50 1.45 -2.94
N ALA A 56 6.72 2.40 -3.85
CA ALA A 56 5.69 3.33 -4.30
C ALA A 56 4.56 2.60 -5.07
N ALA A 57 4.89 1.61 -5.89
CA ALA A 57 3.89 0.82 -6.63
C ALA A 57 3.06 -0.09 -5.72
N VAL A 58 3.70 -0.87 -4.84
CA VAL A 58 3.01 -1.85 -3.96
C VAL A 58 2.12 -1.15 -2.92
N SER A 59 2.51 0.05 -2.50
CA SER A 59 1.72 0.85 -1.56
C SER A 59 0.48 1.49 -2.20
N ARG A 60 0.21 1.29 -3.49
CA ARG A 60 -1.06 1.70 -4.12
C ARG A 60 -2.17 0.65 -4.00
N TRP A 61 -1.88 -0.53 -3.44
CA TRP A 61 -2.83 -1.64 -3.33
C TRP A 61 -3.55 -1.68 -1.98
N ASP A 62 -4.84 -2.03 -1.98
CA ASP A 62 -5.68 -2.25 -0.77
C ASP A 62 -5.51 -1.12 0.27
N GLU A 63 -5.77 0.12 -0.15
CA GLU A 63 -5.79 1.33 0.71
C GLU A 63 -4.51 1.52 1.55
N ALA A 64 -3.35 1.10 1.03
CA ALA A 64 -2.11 1.13 1.81
C ALA A 64 -1.67 2.54 2.16
N ARG A 65 -1.85 3.50 1.26
CA ARG A 65 -1.36 4.87 1.46
C ARG A 65 -2.14 5.56 2.56
N GLU A 66 -3.45 5.38 2.61
CA GLU A 66 -4.31 5.92 3.66
C GLU A 66 -3.87 5.40 5.02
N ALA A 67 -3.65 4.09 5.14
CA ALA A 67 -3.18 3.49 6.38
C ALA A 67 -1.76 3.93 6.74
N LEU A 68 -0.84 4.00 5.77
CA LEU A 68 0.54 4.48 5.96
C LEU A 68 0.57 5.94 6.40
N SER A 69 -0.27 6.81 5.84
CA SER A 69 -0.37 8.21 6.26
C SER A 69 -0.80 8.35 7.71
N ALA A 70 -1.65 7.44 8.22
CA ALA A 70 -2.05 7.42 9.62
C ALA A 70 -0.95 6.92 10.58
N VAL A 71 -0.19 5.88 10.19
CA VAL A 71 0.76 5.21 11.12
C VAL A 71 2.22 5.60 10.92
N ALA A 72 2.60 6.06 9.74
CA ALA A 72 3.97 6.40 9.34
C ALA A 72 3.97 7.58 8.33
N PRO A 73 3.47 8.77 8.71
CA PRO A 73 3.28 9.90 7.79
C PRO A 73 4.57 10.38 7.11
N ALA A 74 5.71 10.28 7.81
CA ALA A 74 7.01 10.63 7.22
C ALA A 74 7.35 9.71 6.04
N PHE A 75 7.11 8.41 6.17
CA PHE A 75 7.35 7.45 5.10
C PHE A 75 6.35 7.62 3.95
N ALA A 76 5.08 7.89 4.25
CA ALA A 76 4.08 8.23 3.23
C ALA A 76 4.54 9.43 2.37
N LYS A 77 5.10 10.47 3.00
CA LYS A 77 5.67 11.62 2.30
C LYS A 77 6.87 11.25 1.40
N ILE A 78 7.75 10.37 1.85
CA ILE A 78 8.89 9.89 1.04
C ILE A 78 8.37 9.15 -0.20
N LEU A 79 7.31 8.36 -0.06
CA LEU A 79 6.69 7.69 -1.19
C LEU A 79 6.02 8.68 -2.16
N SER A 80 5.37 9.74 -1.67
CA SER A 80 4.85 10.81 -2.53
C SER A 80 5.95 11.54 -3.32
N GLN A 81 7.17 11.65 -2.76
CA GLN A 81 8.34 12.16 -3.50
C GLN A 81 8.74 11.23 -4.65
N VAL A 82 8.67 9.92 -4.45
CA VAL A 82 8.88 8.93 -5.54
C VAL A 82 7.78 9.07 -6.59
N ASP A 83 6.53 9.21 -6.17
CA ASP A 83 5.38 9.35 -7.07
C ASP A 83 5.49 10.59 -7.97
N ALA A 84 6.09 11.67 -7.46
CA ALA A 84 6.26 12.95 -8.17
C ALA A 84 7.54 13.03 -9.03
N ASP A 85 8.42 12.02 -8.98
CA ASP A 85 9.67 12.06 -9.75
C ASP A 85 9.37 12.11 -11.26
N PRO A 86 10.05 12.98 -12.05
CA PRO A 86 9.75 13.16 -13.47
C PRO A 86 9.90 11.91 -14.33
N ILE A 87 10.72 10.94 -13.92
CA ILE A 87 10.91 9.68 -14.64
C ILE A 87 9.80 8.69 -14.29
N VAL A 88 9.37 8.69 -13.02
CA VAL A 88 8.40 7.73 -12.47
C VAL A 88 6.96 8.15 -12.74
N ALA A 89 6.63 9.43 -12.54
CA ALA A 89 5.29 10.00 -12.68
C ALA A 89 4.58 9.60 -14.00
N PRO A 90 5.19 9.71 -15.20
CA PRO A 90 4.51 9.33 -16.45
C PRO A 90 4.21 7.83 -16.54
N VAL A 91 5.07 6.97 -15.97
CA VAL A 91 4.84 5.52 -15.92
C VAL A 91 3.65 5.21 -15.02
N PHE A 92 3.62 5.83 -13.84
CA PHE A 92 2.53 5.64 -12.89
C PHE A 92 1.20 6.19 -13.41
N ALA A 93 1.18 7.35 -14.08
CA ALA A 93 -0.02 7.87 -14.71
C ALA A 93 -0.59 6.93 -15.79
N ARG A 94 0.28 6.24 -16.54
CA ARG A 94 -0.14 5.25 -17.55
C ARG A 94 -0.81 4.02 -16.93
N HIS A 95 -0.31 3.54 -15.78
CA HIS A 95 -0.79 2.30 -15.15
C HIS A 95 -1.87 2.52 -14.09
N TRP A 96 -1.93 3.71 -13.50
CA TRP A 96 -2.93 4.14 -12.53
C TRP A 96 -3.45 5.55 -12.89
N PRO A 97 -4.26 5.68 -13.95
CA PRO A 97 -4.71 6.98 -14.44
C PRO A 97 -5.66 7.72 -13.48
N GLN A 98 -6.25 7.01 -12.52
CA GLN A 98 -7.15 7.55 -11.50
C GLN A 98 -6.43 7.87 -10.18
N TRP A 99 -5.12 7.69 -10.12
CA TRP A 99 -4.35 7.93 -8.90
C TRP A 99 -4.03 9.41 -8.75
N GLU A 100 -4.65 10.06 -7.76
CA GLU A 100 -4.22 11.37 -7.30
C GLU A 100 -3.00 11.21 -6.39
N VAL A 101 -1.91 11.89 -6.73
CA VAL A 101 -0.73 11.92 -5.86
C VAL A 101 -1.11 12.70 -4.59
N LEU A 102 -1.12 12.00 -3.45
CA LEU A 102 -1.41 12.53 -2.12
C LEU A 102 -0.24 13.34 -1.54
#